data_AF-A0A932QRT7-F1
#
_entry.id   AF-A0A932QRT7-F1
#
_cell.length_a   1.000
_cell.length_b   1.000
_cell.length_c   1.000
_cell.angle_alpha   90.00
_cell.angle_beta   90.00
_cell.angle_gamma   90.00
#
_symmetry.space_group_name_H-M   'P 1'
#
loop_
_entity.id
_entity.type
_entity.pdbx_description
1 polymer ?
#
loop_
_entity_poly.entity_id
_entity_poly.type
_entity_poly.pdbx_seq_one_letter_code
_entity_poly.pdbx_strand_id
1 'polypeptide(L)' 'MSTPTKEALKHLVIVFLYSGVSAILPALLAWLQNDPRWVILIPIINAVWYAITRYLKEKQLIEQGQG' A
#
# COMPACT_ATOMS: atom_id res chain seq x y z
N MET A 1 6.21 6.54 24.78
CA MET A 1 6.25 7.15 23.42
C MET A 1 5.15 8.18 23.32
N SER A 2 5.42 9.35 22.76
CA SER A 2 4.37 10.35 22.47
C SER A 2 3.42 9.84 21.38
N THR A 3 2.18 10.31 21.40
CA THR A 3 1.12 9.93 20.43
C THR A 3 1.57 10.06 18.96
N PRO A 4 2.27 11.12 18.53
CA PRO A 4 2.73 11.27 17.15
C PRO A 4 3.73 10.18 16.73
N THR A 5 4.66 9.81 17.61
CA THR A 5 5.66 8.78 17.32
C THR A 5 5.03 7.40 17.16
N LYS A 6 3.97 7.10 17.92
CA LYS A 6 3.24 5.83 17.82
C LYS A 6 2.48 5.71 16.48
N GLU A 7 1.85 6.79 16.01
CA GLU A 7 1.17 6.80 14.71
C GLU A 7 2.15 6.76 13.53
N ALA A 8 3.27 7.47 13.61
CA ALA A 8 4.32 7.38 12.60
C ALA A 8 4.89 5.96 12.48
N LEU A 9 5.10 5.28 13.60
CA LEU A 9 5.60 3.90 13.61
C LEU A 9 4.59 2.93 12.98
N LYS A 10 3.29 3.07 13.30
CA LYS A 10 2.23 2.28 12.66
C LYS A 10 2.22 2.50 11.14
N HIS A 11 2.27 3.76 10.70
CA HIS A 11 2.28 4.09 9.29
C HIS A 11 3.48 3.48 8.57
N LEU A 12 4.67 3.57 9.19
CA LEU A 12 5.90 2.99 8.66
C LEU A 12 5.79 1.46 8.52
N VAL A 13 5.24 0.77 9.53
CA VAL A 13 5.00 -0.69 9.49
C VAL A 13 4.03 -1.06 8.36
N ILE A 14 2.94 -0.31 8.19
CA ILE A 14 1.96 -0.56 7.12
C ILE A 14 2.62 -0.39 5.75
N VAL A 15 3.35 0.69 5.52
CA VAL A 15 4.03 0.95 4.24
C VAL A 15 5.10 -0.12 3.97
N PHE A 16 5.87 -0.51 4.99
CA PHE A 16 6.88 -1.55 4.87
C PHE A 16 6.27 -2.90 4.49
N LEU A 17 5.21 -3.33 5.18
CA LEU A 17 4.51 -4.58 4.89
C LEU A 17 3.86 -4.55 3.51
N TYR A 18 3.20 -3.45 3.15
CA TYR A 18 2.63 -3.28 1.82
C TYR A 18 3.72 -3.41 0.73
N SER A 19 4.86 -2.75 0.91
CA SER A 19 5.95 -2.77 -0.08
C SER A 19 6.59 -4.16 -0.19
N GLY A 20 6.81 -4.84 0.94
CA GLY A 20 7.35 -6.19 0.94
C GLY A 20 6.41 -7.22 0.30
N VAL A 21 5.13 -7.20 0.69
CA VAL A 21 4.13 -8.14 0.16
C VAL A 21 3.87 -7.89 -1.33
N SER A 22 3.76 -6.62 -1.75
CA SER A 22 3.52 -6.27 -3.16
C SER A 22 4.67 -6.66 -4.09
N ALA A 23 5.91 -6.69 -3.61
CA ALA A 23 7.05 -7.16 -4.38
C ALA A 23 7.14 -8.70 -4.44
N ILE A 24 6.89 -9.37 -3.31
CA ILE A 24 7.09 -10.82 -3.16
C ILE A 24 5.93 -11.62 -3.77
N LEU A 25 4.68 -11.19 -3.56
CA LEU A 25 3.50 -11.97 -3.93
C LEU A 25 3.41 -12.23 -5.46
N PRO A 26 3.63 -11.25 -6.36
CA PRO A 26 3.62 -11.49 -7.80
C PRO A 26 4.74 -12.42 -8.25
N ALA A 27 5.93 -12.29 -7.64
CA ALA A 27 7.07 -13.14 -7.94
C ALA A 27 6.82 -14.60 -7.51
N LEU A 28 6.23 -14.80 -6.32
CA LEU A 28 5.84 -16.14 -5.84
C LEU A 28 4.77 -16.77 -6.72
N LEU A 29 3.78 -16.00 -7.18
CA LEU A 29 2.72 -16.50 -8.08
C LEU A 29 3.29 -16.88 -9.46
N ALA A 30 4.18 -16.05 -10.01
CA ALA A 30 4.86 -16.35 -11.27
C ALA A 30 5.69 -17.64 -11.17
N TRP A 31 6.40 -17.84 -10.04
CA TRP A 31 7.18 -19.05 -9.78
C TRP A 31 6.30 -20.28 -9.58
N LEU A 32 5.24 -20.19 -8.78
CA LEU A 32 4.35 -21.32 -8.48
C LEU A 32 3.59 -21.82 -9.71
N GLN A 33 3.23 -20.91 -10.63
CA GLN A 33 2.44 -21.23 -11.82
C GLN A 33 3.30 -21.41 -13.08
N ASN A 34 4.60 -21.19 -13.02
CA ASN A 34 5.50 -21.17 -14.19
C ASN A 34 5.00 -20.24 -15.33
N ASP A 35 4.26 -19.18 -14.98
CA ASP A 35 3.73 -18.20 -15.95
C ASP A 35 4.24 -16.79 -15.59
N PRO A 36 5.07 -16.15 -16.43
CA PRO A 36 5.60 -14.82 -16.17
C PRO A 36 4.54 -13.71 -16.22
N ARG A 37 3.33 -13.98 -16.73
CA ARG A 37 2.24 -12.99 -16.81
C ARG A 37 1.76 -12.51 -15.44
N TRP A 38 1.99 -13.28 -14.38
CA TRP A 38 1.66 -12.88 -13.00
C TRP A 38 2.43 -11.64 -12.53
N VAL A 39 3.52 -11.27 -13.19
CA VAL A 39 4.24 -10.01 -12.97
C VAL A 39 3.34 -8.78 -13.24
N ILE A 40 2.28 -8.91 -14.05
CA ILE A 40 1.27 -7.86 -14.27
C ILE A 40 0.56 -7.43 -12.98
N LEU A 41 0.59 -8.26 -11.93
CA LEU A 41 0.02 -7.90 -10.65
C LEU A 41 0.80 -6.75 -9.97
N ILE A 42 2.08 -6.57 -10.28
CA ILE A 42 2.89 -5.48 -9.71
C ILE A 42 2.26 -4.10 -10.01
N PRO A 43 2.03 -3.71 -11.29
CA PRO A 43 1.39 -2.42 -11.58
C PRO A 43 -0.05 -2.34 -11.05
N ILE A 44 -0.79 -3.45 -10.99
CA ILE A 44 -2.16 -3.47 -10.44
C ILE A 44 -2.15 -3.18 -8.94
N ILE A 45 -1.32 -3.86 -8.17
CA ILE A 45 -1.20 -3.67 -6.72
C ILE A 45 -0.75 -2.23 -6.41
N ASN A 46 0.18 -1.68 -7.20
CA ASN A 46 0.60 -0.29 -7.07
C ASN A 46 -0.53 0.71 -7.38
N ALA A 47 -1.31 0.47 -8.44
CA ALA A 47 -2.45 1.32 -8.79
C ALA A 47 -3.53 1.33 -7.71
N VAL A 48 -3.86 0.16 -7.15
CA VAL A 48 -4.84 0.03 -6.05
C VAL A 48 -4.36 0.81 -4.82
N TRP A 49 -3.09 0.70 -4.46
CA TRP A 49 -2.53 1.44 -3.32
C TRP A 49 -2.51 2.94 -3.53
N TYR A 50 -2.12 3.39 -4.72
CA TYR A 50 -2.21 4.81 -5.08
C TYR A 50 -3.66 5.32 -4.95
N ALA A 51 -4.64 4.58 -5.44
CA ALA A 51 -6.05 4.96 -5.34
C ALA A 51 -6.52 5.04 -3.87
N ILE A 52 -6.18 4.05 -3.05
CA ILE A 52 -6.55 4.03 -1.62
C ILE A 52 -5.90 5.21 -0.88
N THR A 53 -4.59 5.40 -1.05
CA THR A 53 -3.85 6.48 -0.38
C THR A 53 -4.37 7.86 -0.80
N ARG A 54 -4.68 8.04 -2.08
CA ARG A 54 -5.30 9.27 -2.59
C ARG A 54 -6.69 9.50 -2.01
N TYR A 55 -7.55 8.48 -2.02
CA TYR A 55 -8.90 8.59 -1.46
C TYR A 55 -8.89 8.96 0.02
N LEU A 56 -8.04 8.32 0.82
CA LEU A 56 -7.91 8.63 2.25
C LEU A 56 -7.40 10.06 2.48
N LYS A 57 -6.44 10.50 1.66
CA LYS A 57 -5.94 11.88 1.71
C LYS A 57 -7.03 12.89 1.34
N GLU A 58 -7.81 12.62 0.30
CA GLU A 58 -8.94 13.47 -0.11
C GLU A 58 -10.03 13.53 0.97
N LYS A 59 -10.36 12.41 1.63
CA LYS A 59 -11.28 12.38 2.77
C LYS A 59 -10.79 13.23 3.94
N GLN A 60 -9.53 13.10 4.31
CA GLN A 60 -8.95 13.88 5.40
C GLN A 60 -8.94 15.38 5.10
N LEU A 61 -8.69 15.77 3.84
CA LEU A 61 -8.76 17.17 3.41
C LEU A 61 -10.19 17.73 3.47
N ILE A 62 -11.20 16.92 3.10
CA ILE A 62 -12.62 17.31 3.20
C ILE A 62 -13.02 17.53 4.66
N GLU A 63 -12.62 16.64 5.56
CA GLU A 63 -12.93 16.75 7.01
C GLU A 63 -12.29 17.98 7.65
N GLN A 64 -11.08 18.37 7.22
CA GLN A 64 -10.40 19.57 7.71
C GLN A 64 -10.96 20.88 7.14
N GLY A 65 -11.52 20.86 5.93
CA GLY A 65 -12.11 22.06 5.30
C GLY A 65 -13.55 22.37 5.73
N GLN A 66 -14.18 21.50 6.52
CA GLN A 66 -15.54 21.66 7.05
C GLN A 66 -15.58 22.09 8.53
N GLY A 67 -14.42 22.37 9.14
CA GLY A 67 -14.31 22.95 10.49
C GLY A 67 -13.93 24.42 10.45
#